data_AF-K2BL70-F1
#
_entry.id   AF-K2BL70-F1
#
_cell.length_a   1.000
_cell.length_b   1.000
_cell.length_c   1.000
_cell.angle_alpha   90.00
_cell.angle_beta   90.00
_cell.angle_gamma   90.00
#
_symmetry.space_group_name_H-M   'P 1'
#
loop_
_entity.id
_entity.type
_entity.pdbx_description
1 polymer ?
#
loop_
_entity_poly.entity_id
_entity_poly.type
_entity_poly.pdbx_seq_one_letter_code
_entity_poly.pdbx_strand_id
1 'polypeptide(L)'
;MCLEEMLGVEVPEGAMYYHKIRRRLKVAFDSAVREATADVAERMRLSFMSGITPKARYMKKCEGCSLIDICLPKISKGDNAVEKYMEGIFEK
;
A
#
# COMPACT_ATOMS: atom_id res chain seq x y z
N MET A 1 6.11 -15.17 11.38
CA MET A 1 6.49 -14.13 12.35
C MET A 1 5.48 -14.07 13.48
N CYS A 2 4.32 -13.40 13.35
CA CYS A 2 3.41 -13.25 14.50
C CYS A 2 2.96 -14.57 15.14
N LEU A 3 2.51 -15.57 14.36
CA LEU A 3 2.13 -16.87 14.93
C LEU A 3 3.31 -17.59 15.59
N GLU A 4 4.50 -17.48 15.01
CA GLU A 4 5.73 -18.07 15.54
C GLU A 4 6.13 -17.37 16.85
N GLU A 5 6.03 -16.04 16.91
CA GLU A 5 6.27 -15.20 18.10
C GLU A 5 5.25 -15.49 19.21
N MET A 6 3.97 -15.61 18.86
CA MET A 6 2.89 -15.82 19.80
C MET A 6 2.89 -17.23 20.39
N LEU A 7 3.25 -18.23 19.58
CA LEU A 7 3.10 -19.65 19.95
C LEU A 7 4.43 -20.36 20.17
N GLY A 8 5.56 -19.74 19.86
CA GLY A 8 6.90 -20.33 20.01
C GLY A 8 7.15 -21.53 19.08
N VAL A 9 6.50 -21.56 17.91
CA VAL A 9 6.62 -22.65 16.93
C VAL A 9 7.18 -22.15 15.60
N GLU A 10 7.71 -23.05 14.78
CA GLU A 10 8.08 -22.73 13.39
C GLU A 10 6.88 -22.92 12.45
N VAL A 11 6.73 -22.01 11.48
CA VAL A 11 5.71 -22.08 10.44
C VAL A 11 6.40 -21.98 9.07
N PRO A 12 6.79 -23.10 8.44
CA PRO A 12 7.56 -23.09 7.20
C PRO A 12 6.72 -22.85 5.93
N GLU A 13 5.42 -23.12 5.96
CA GLU A 13 4.52 -22.95 4.82
C GLU A 13 3.09 -22.56 5.24
N GLY A 14 2.34 -22.03 4.30
CA GLY A 14 0.90 -21.77 4.41
C GLY A 14 0.15 -22.18 3.16
N ALA A 15 -1.16 -21.93 3.13
CA ALA A 15 -1.98 -22.22 1.96
C ALA A 15 -3.01 -21.12 1.68
N MET A 16 -3.09 -20.69 0.42
CA MET A 16 -4.17 -19.84 -0.07
C MET A 16 -5.28 -20.72 -0.64
N TYR A 17 -6.49 -20.60 -0.12
CA TYR A 17 -7.63 -21.33 -0.64
C TYR A 17 -8.46 -20.46 -1.59
N TYR A 18 -8.56 -20.88 -2.84
CA TYR A 18 -9.39 -20.22 -3.83
C TYR A 18 -10.76 -20.89 -3.89
N HIS A 19 -11.79 -20.21 -3.38
CA HIS A 19 -13.15 -20.76 -3.27
C HIS A 19 -13.72 -21.19 -4.63
N LYS A 20 -13.55 -20.38 -5.68
CA LYS A 20 -14.09 -20.64 -7.03
C LYS A 20 -13.66 -21.99 -7.61
N ILE A 21 -12.38 -22.33 -7.45
CA ILE A 21 -11.78 -23.58 -7.97
C ILE A 21 -11.63 -24.64 -6.88
N ARG A 22 -12.08 -24.36 -5.66
CA ARG A 22 -11.98 -25.19 -4.45
C ARG A 22 -10.59 -25.80 -4.23
N ARG A 23 -9.53 -25.07 -4.57
CA ARG A 23 -8.14 -25.56 -4.53
C ARG A 23 -7.30 -24.74 -3.55
N ARG A 24 -6.45 -25.44 -2.80
CA ARG A 24 -5.38 -24.84 -2.00
C ARG A 24 -4.12 -24.70 -2.85
N LEU A 25 -3.54 -23.51 -2.83
CA LEU A 25 -2.20 -23.25 -3.31
C LEU A 25 -1.27 -23.20 -2.11
N LYS A 26 -0.32 -24.12 -2.03
CA LYS A 26 0.74 -24.08 -1.01
C LYS A 26 1.68 -22.91 -1.29
N VAL A 27 2.13 -22.25 -0.23
CA VAL A 27 3.07 -21.12 -0.28
C VAL A 27 4.15 -21.37 0.76
N ALA A 28 5.40 -21.48 0.32
CA ALA A 28 6.53 -21.57 1.23
C ALA A 28 6.85 -20.18 1.83
N PHE A 29 7.22 -20.14 3.10
CA PHE A 29 7.68 -18.93 3.78
C PHE A 29 9.21 -18.92 3.86
N ASP A 30 9.83 -18.80 2.69
CA ASP A 30 11.29 -18.70 2.57
C ASP A 30 11.83 -17.36 3.13
N SER A 31 13.17 -17.27 3.19
CA SER A 31 13.84 -16.07 3.70
C SER A 31 13.51 -14.83 2.87
N ALA A 32 13.42 -14.95 1.55
CA ALA A 32 13.16 -13.81 0.66
C ALA A 32 11.79 -13.17 0.95
N VAL A 33 10.73 -13.98 1.09
CA VAL A 33 9.39 -13.49 1.43
C VAL A 33 9.36 -12.89 2.83
N ARG A 34 10.06 -13.50 3.80
CA ARG A 34 10.15 -13.01 5.18
C ARG A 34 10.86 -11.66 5.28
N GLU A 35 12.01 -11.53 4.62
CA GLU A 35 12.79 -10.28 4.55
C GLU A 35 11.99 -9.17 3.87
N ALA A 36 11.36 -9.46 2.74
CA ALA A 36 10.51 -8.48 2.05
C ALA A 36 9.33 -8.03 2.92
N THR A 37 8.74 -8.94 3.69
CA THR A 37 7.66 -8.61 4.63
C THR A 37 8.15 -7.70 5.75
N ALA A 38 9.30 -8.01 6.36
CA ALA A 38 9.89 -7.20 7.43
C ALA A 38 10.27 -5.79 6.93
N ASP A 39 10.89 -5.69 5.75
CA ASP A 39 11.25 -4.40 5.14
C ASP A 39 10.02 -3.53 4.85
N VAL A 40 8.97 -4.10 4.25
CA VAL A 40 7.74 -3.36 3.96
C VAL A 40 7.06 -2.89 5.26
N ALA A 41 7.02 -3.73 6.29
CA ALA A 41 6.46 -3.37 7.58
C ALA A 41 7.21 -2.20 8.24
N GLU A 42 8.55 -2.22 8.19
CA GLU A 42 9.37 -1.14 8.74
C GLU A 42 9.20 0.17 7.96
N ARG A 43 9.22 0.13 6.62
CA ARG A 43 8.98 1.31 5.79
C ARG A 43 7.60 1.93 6.02
N MET A 44 6.57 1.09 6.20
CA MET A 44 5.23 1.55 6.54
C MET A 44 5.22 2.28 7.89
N ARG A 45 5.88 1.69 8.91
CA ARG A 45 5.99 2.29 10.26
C ARG A 45 6.69 3.64 10.21
N LEU A 46 7.83 3.73 9.53
CA LEU A 46 8.57 4.99 9.37
C LEU A 46 7.73 6.06 8.66
N SER A 47 7.03 5.68 7.59
CA SER A 47 6.14 6.58 6.85
C SER A 47 5.01 7.10 7.74
N PHE A 48 4.39 6.22 8.52
CA PHE A 48 3.32 6.59 9.45
C PHE A 48 3.83 7.52 10.56
N MET A 49 4.97 7.21 11.16
CA MET A 49 5.59 8.03 12.21
C MET A 49 6.01 9.42 11.73
N SER A 50 6.38 9.56 10.45
CA SER A 50 6.71 10.87 9.87
C SER A 50 5.50 11.82 9.84
N GLY A 51 4.27 11.30 9.85
CA GLY A 51 3.05 12.07 9.65
C GLY A 51 2.90 12.69 8.24
N ILE A 52 3.87 12.46 7.35
CA ILE A 52 3.86 13.00 5.99
C ILE A 52 3.18 11.99 5.07
N THR A 53 2.00 12.37 4.56
CA THR A 53 1.29 11.53 3.58
C THR A 53 1.99 11.65 2.21
N PRO A 54 2.43 10.53 1.60
CA PRO A 54 3.04 10.57 0.27
C PRO A 54 2.09 11.13 -0.79
N LYS A 55 2.64 11.81 -1.80
CA LYS A 55 1.85 12.32 -2.93
C LYS A 55 1.09 11.19 -3.63
N ALA A 56 -0.20 11.40 -3.85
CA ALA A 56 -1.04 10.44 -4.53
C ALA A 56 -0.65 10.33 -6.02
N ARG A 57 -0.44 9.11 -6.51
CA ARG A 57 -0.20 8.83 -7.93
C ARG A 57 -1.35 7.98 -8.48
N TYR A 58 -2.11 8.55 -9.41
CA TYR A 58 -3.15 7.78 -10.10
C TYR A 58 -2.55 6.62 -10.91
N MET A 59 -3.06 5.41 -10.70
CA MET A 59 -2.66 4.17 -11.38
C MET A 59 -3.87 3.27 -11.58
N LYS A 60 -3.77 2.21 -12.40
CA LYS A 60 -4.89 1.27 -12.65
C LYS A 60 -5.52 0.71 -11.36
N LYS A 61 -4.70 0.46 -10.32
CA LYS A 61 -5.18 -0.02 -9.02
C LYS A 61 -6.10 0.95 -8.27
N CYS A 62 -6.08 2.24 -8.63
CA CYS A 62 -6.93 3.25 -7.99
C CYS A 62 -8.41 3.00 -8.28
N GLU A 63 -8.76 2.42 -9.43
CA GLU A 63 -10.15 2.17 -9.84
C GLU A 63 -10.88 1.19 -8.92
N GLY A 64 -10.15 0.27 -8.27
CA GLY A 64 -10.68 -0.64 -7.26
C GLY A 64 -10.31 -0.27 -5.82
N CYS A 65 -9.75 0.93 -5.58
CA CYS A 65 -9.29 1.33 -4.26
C CYS A 65 -10.44 1.89 -3.43
N SER A 66 -10.68 1.33 -2.25
CA SER A 66 -11.70 1.80 -1.29
C SER A 66 -11.46 3.21 -0.77
N LEU A 67 -10.26 3.76 -0.96
CA LEU A 67 -9.87 5.10 -0.50
C LEU A 67 -9.89 6.16 -1.61
N ILE A 68 -10.36 5.83 -2.83
CA ILE A 68 -10.26 6.76 -3.98
C ILE A 68 -10.93 8.12 -3.72
N ASP A 69 -12.07 8.13 -3.03
CA ASP A 69 -12.84 9.35 -2.77
C ASP A 69 -12.25 10.21 -1.63
N ILE A 70 -11.39 9.61 -0.79
CA ILE A 70 -10.65 10.32 0.26
C ILE A 70 -9.31 10.80 -0.28
N CYS A 71 -8.61 9.94 -1.03
CA CYS A 71 -7.29 10.21 -1.59
C CYS A 71 -7.33 11.21 -2.75
N LEU A 72 -8.44 11.27 -3.51
CA LEU A 72 -8.65 12.13 -4.68
C LEU A 72 -7.45 12.17 -5.67
N PRO A 73 -6.86 11.01 -6.05
CA PRO A 73 -5.61 10.94 -6.80
C PRO A 73 -5.68 11.56 -8.21
N LYS A 74 -6.90 11.78 -8.74
CA LYS A 74 -7.12 12.41 -10.05
C LYS A 74 -6.95 13.93 -10.01
N ILE A 75 -7.24 14.55 -8.86
CA ILE A 75 -7.20 16.00 -8.67
C ILE A 75 -5.80 16.46 -8.23
N SER A 76 -5.06 15.60 -7.51
CA SER A 76 -3.68 15.83 -7.08
C SER A 76 -2.64 15.90 -8.23
N LYS A 77 -3.07 16.09 -9.48
CA LYS A 77 -2.19 16.11 -10.66
C LYS A 77 -1.54 17.48 -10.84
N GLY A 78 -0.30 17.59 -10.39
CA GLY A 78 0.64 18.62 -10.80
C GLY A 78 0.95 19.60 -9.68
N ASP A 79 2.24 19.76 -9.42
CA ASP A 79 2.74 20.88 -8.61
C ASP A 79 2.33 22.19 -9.32
N ASN A 80 1.81 23.14 -8.55
CA ASN A 80 1.50 24.53 -8.96
C ASN A 80 0.25 24.73 -9.83
N ALA A 81 -0.66 23.75 -9.94
CA ALA A 81 -1.93 23.93 -10.67
C ALA A 81 -2.83 25.02 -10.05
N VAL A 82 -2.90 25.07 -8.71
CA VAL A 82 -3.64 26.10 -7.97
C VAL A 82 -2.96 27.45 -8.08
N GLU A 83 -1.63 27.47 -7.97
CA GLU A 83 -0.83 28.71 -8.02
C GLU A 83 -1.00 29.41 -9.39
N LYS A 84 -0.88 28.67 -10.49
CA LYS A 84 -1.16 29.17 -11.84
C LYS A 84 -2.59 29.63 -12.06
N TYR A 85 -3.56 28.92 -11.47
CA TYR A 85 -4.97 29.31 -11.56
C TYR A 85 -5.23 30.63 -10.82
N MET A 86 -4.60 30.83 -9.66
CA MET A 86 -4.70 32.05 -8.87
C MET A 86 -4.06 33.23 -9.60
N GLU A 87 -2.88 33.08 -10.19
CA GLU A 87 -2.22 34.12 -11.01
C GLU A 87 -3.15 34.64 -12.13
N GLY A 88 -3.82 33.74 -12.86
CA GLY A 88 -4.74 34.11 -13.94
C GLY A 88 -6.06 34.78 -13.48
N ILE A 89 -6.41 34.70 -12.19
CA ILE A 89 -7.58 35.41 -11.64
C ILE A 89 -7.23 36.86 -11.30
N PHE A 90 -6.00 37.12 -10.83
CA PHE A 90 -5.57 38.44 -10.37
C PHE A 90 -4.94 39.32 -11.47
N GLU A 91 -4.71 38.80 -12.68
CA GLU A 91 -4.25 39.57 -13.86
C GLU A 91 -5.39 40.25 -14.67
N LYS A 92 -6.54 40.53 -14.05
CA LYS A 92 -7.58 41.43 -14.60
C LYS A 92 -7.67 42.71 -13.77
#